data_AF-A0AAD7IJB0-F1
#
_entry.id   AF-A0AAD7IJB0-F1
#
_cell.length_a   1.000
_cell.length_b   1.000
_cell.length_c   1.000
_cell.angle_alpha   90.00
_cell.angle_beta   90.00
_cell.angle_gamma   90.00
#
_symmetry.space_group_name_H-M   'P 1'
#
loop_
_entity.id
_entity.type
_entity.pdbx_description
1 polymer ?
#
loop_
_entity_poly.entity_id
_entity_poly.type
_entity_poly.pdbx_seq_one_letter_code
_entity_poly.pdbx_strand_id
1 'polypeptide(L)'
;MAEFEAICLLGELLDAWLQPFINVDLSLSEQVQSLIKFSHLLCALYTQNGTSFLPNQLYGDLQITIKNALLMVPKTKIINGQLKVFLCLLGYDVLEALFGHSRMIGGHSPNSSVVELRNRFNSAMNLDYIYEQHPELERKPRRLAMFRMRHVDHLRPEHFKAELRADSCDLEVCWTPAVQAAEAILRKYGVRMAVPFAELFKQQDTDLMRPFGGKYPAISTEVDRSMATVAAGQDTDGIEDIINPEDGITVNFDALIATESEAGPHSVFAEIDAGGQLCHKATMVRTLFDTTYDIQSSRDRLYRVRGFTVGGKSWTRKDILQGENVSPVTHFQLGNLFTSLLCYNGTDLGLVVAKCTLIKRGPLGSKSASVSVIPRDELHLTSSPYTIAGQIFDLIPLSQAGTQPLKWGWNGKFVSLSVTKKKGAGKEVSHLKNLQFAVPSRLIDVIHDKAEEVLASDIELPCEREKTWMFPDADLLGSWYRLWNRMFAENDLHDKFPKFTGISEGIFPYQVPSSPGMQIVSSEKCPRSNMLQRTVVLFIPHR
;
A
#
# COMPACT_ATOMS: atom_id res chain seq x y z
N MET A 1 7.19 -0.13 22.11
CA MET A 1 7.19 1.24 21.54
C MET A 1 8.48 1.49 20.77
N ALA A 2 9.66 1.34 21.38
CA ALA A 2 10.96 1.50 20.69
C ALA A 2 11.16 0.60 19.45
N GLU A 3 10.73 -0.67 19.50
CA GLU A 3 10.85 -1.58 18.35
C GLU A 3 9.98 -1.15 17.16
N PHE A 4 8.77 -0.66 17.43
CA PHE A 4 7.86 -0.16 16.39
C PHE A 4 8.45 1.08 15.72
N GLU A 5 8.99 2.02 16.50
CA GLU A 5 9.67 3.22 15.99
C GLU A 5 10.91 2.86 15.15
N ALA A 6 11.69 1.86 15.57
CA ALA A 6 12.83 1.36 14.81
C ALA A 6 12.39 0.75 13.47
N ILE A 7 11.30 -0.02 13.46
CA ILE A 7 10.71 -0.58 12.22
C ILE A 7 10.21 0.53 11.30
N CYS A 8 9.55 1.57 11.84
CA CYS A 8 9.12 2.72 11.05
C CYS A 8 10.30 3.49 10.46
N LEU A 9 11.38 3.69 11.22
CA LEU A 9 12.60 4.32 10.72
C LEU A 9 13.27 3.48 9.62
N LEU A 10 13.33 2.16 9.80
CA LEU A 10 13.80 1.25 8.74
C LEU A 10 12.92 1.35 7.50
N GLY A 11 11.60 1.46 7.66
CA GLY A 11 10.67 1.70 6.57
C GLY A 11 10.97 2.98 5.79
N GLU A 12 11.26 4.08 6.49
CA GLU A 12 11.59 5.37 5.87
C GLU A 12 12.95 5.32 5.13
N LEU A 13 13.92 4.60 5.69
CA LEU A 13 15.20 4.32 5.04
C LEU A 13 14.99 3.51 3.75
N LEU A 14 14.27 2.40 3.81
CA LEU A 14 14.03 1.53 2.65
C LEU A 14 13.15 2.21 1.60
N ASP A 15 12.19 3.02 1.99
CA ASP A 15 11.38 3.84 1.07
C ASP A 15 12.28 4.82 0.31
N ALA A 16 13.16 5.53 1.02
CA ALA A 16 14.12 6.45 0.41
C ALA A 16 15.02 5.78 -0.64
N TRP A 17 15.40 4.52 -0.40
CA TRP A 17 16.19 3.71 -1.33
C TRP A 17 15.37 3.22 -2.53
N LEU A 18 14.19 2.64 -2.29
CA LEU A 18 13.44 1.93 -3.31
C LEU A 18 12.71 2.86 -4.27
N GLN A 19 12.09 3.93 -3.76
CA GLN A 19 11.24 4.84 -4.55
C GLN A 19 11.89 5.32 -5.87
N PRO A 20 13.17 5.75 -5.91
CA PRO A 20 13.87 6.11 -7.13
C PRO A 20 13.81 5.08 -8.27
N PHE A 21 13.77 3.80 -7.90
CA PHE A 21 13.82 2.71 -8.86
C PHE A 21 12.43 2.18 -9.21
N ILE A 22 11.45 2.35 -8.31
CA ILE A 22 10.14 1.70 -8.41
C ILE A 22 8.99 2.67 -8.75
N ASN A 23 9.19 3.98 -8.56
CA ASN A 23 8.12 4.96 -8.76
C ASN A 23 8.28 5.69 -10.10
N VAL A 24 7.43 5.30 -11.05
CA VAL A 24 7.42 5.82 -12.44
C VAL A 24 7.02 7.29 -12.55
N ASP A 25 6.44 7.86 -11.49
CA ASP A 25 5.92 9.21 -11.46
C ASP A 25 6.91 10.21 -10.81
N LEU A 26 8.05 9.75 -10.27
CA LEU A 26 9.10 10.63 -9.74
C LEU A 26 9.98 11.23 -10.84
N SER A 27 10.14 12.54 -10.80
CA SER A 27 11.13 13.28 -11.59
C SER A 27 12.56 12.93 -11.18
N LEU A 28 13.53 13.20 -12.05
CA LEU A 28 14.94 12.92 -11.76
C LEU A 28 15.41 13.63 -10.49
N SER A 29 14.97 14.87 -10.27
CA SER A 29 15.27 15.65 -9.05
C SER A 29 14.73 14.99 -7.79
N GLU A 30 13.50 14.47 -7.83
CA GLU A 30 12.90 13.76 -6.69
C GLU A 30 13.60 12.42 -6.42
N GLN A 31 13.96 11.68 -7.47
CA GLN A 31 14.74 10.45 -7.35
C GLN A 31 16.10 10.73 -6.69
N VAL A 32 16.80 11.77 -7.14
CA VAL A 32 18.07 12.23 -6.56
C VAL A 32 17.91 12.65 -5.09
N GLN A 33 16.89 13.43 -4.76
CA GLN A 33 16.60 13.83 -3.38
C GLN A 33 16.37 12.62 -2.48
N SER A 34 15.63 11.62 -2.97
CA SER A 34 15.38 10.39 -2.21
C SER A 34 16.65 9.59 -1.96
N LEU A 35 17.57 9.48 -2.94
CA LEU A 35 18.86 8.81 -2.75
C LEU A 35 19.80 9.58 -1.81
N ILE A 36 19.80 10.92 -1.86
CA ILE A 36 20.57 11.75 -0.92
C ILE A 36 20.01 11.57 0.51
N LYS A 37 18.67 11.57 0.66
CA LYS A 37 17.98 11.30 1.93
C LYS A 37 18.39 9.93 2.47
N PHE A 38 18.36 8.89 1.64
CA PHE A 38 18.80 7.54 2.00
C PHE A 38 20.26 7.53 2.47
N SER A 39 21.18 8.13 1.71
CA SER A 39 22.61 8.20 2.05
C SER A 39 22.88 8.81 3.43
N HIS A 40 22.16 9.88 3.78
CA HIS A 40 22.28 10.54 5.08
C HIS A 40 21.69 9.71 6.22
N LEU A 41 20.49 9.13 6.03
CA LEU A 41 19.90 8.22 7.01
C LEU A 41 20.80 7.01 7.26
N LEU A 42 21.37 6.42 6.20
CA LEU A 42 22.31 5.31 6.27
C LEU A 42 23.57 5.72 7.05
N CYS A 43 24.14 6.88 6.76
CA CYS A 43 25.31 7.43 7.46
C CYS A 43 25.04 7.65 8.96
N ALA A 44 23.90 8.23 9.34
CA ALA A 44 23.55 8.44 10.75
C ALA A 44 23.40 7.11 11.51
N LEU A 45 22.69 6.15 10.92
CA LEU A 45 22.49 4.84 11.54
C LEU A 45 23.79 4.05 11.65
N TYR A 46 24.65 4.14 10.63
CA TYR A 46 25.94 3.49 10.58
C TYR A 46 26.96 4.13 11.54
N THR A 47 27.03 5.46 11.63
CA THR A 47 27.90 6.15 12.60
C THR A 47 27.55 5.81 14.04
N GLN A 48 26.27 5.64 14.34
CA GLN A 48 25.82 5.31 15.69
C GLN A 48 26.04 3.83 16.06
N ASN A 49 25.82 2.90 15.13
CA ASN A 49 25.74 1.47 15.44
C ASN A 49 26.88 0.63 14.82
N GLY A 50 27.65 1.23 13.89
CA GLY A 50 28.71 0.58 13.13
C GLY A 50 28.23 -0.70 12.42
N THR A 51 29.06 -1.73 12.50
CA THR A 51 28.79 -3.07 11.95
C THR A 51 27.64 -3.81 12.62
N SER A 52 27.11 -3.31 13.75
CA SER A 52 25.91 -3.88 14.37
C SER A 52 24.65 -3.57 13.56
N PHE A 53 24.68 -2.49 12.77
CA PHE A 53 23.57 -2.13 11.87
C PHE A 53 23.76 -2.72 10.48
N LEU A 54 24.95 -2.57 9.89
CA LEU A 54 25.21 -2.98 8.52
C LEU A 54 26.71 -3.27 8.31
N PRO A 55 27.11 -4.35 7.60
CA PRO A 55 28.51 -4.64 7.34
C PRO A 55 29.26 -3.50 6.63
N ASN A 56 30.54 -3.36 6.95
CA ASN A 56 31.45 -2.38 6.34
C ASN A 56 31.39 -2.39 4.80
N GLN A 57 31.40 -3.59 4.21
CA GLN A 57 31.33 -3.80 2.76
C GLN A 57 30.00 -3.29 2.19
N LEU A 58 28.87 -3.72 2.77
CA LEU A 58 27.55 -3.32 2.30
C LEU A 58 27.34 -1.81 2.42
N TYR A 59 27.90 -1.17 3.46
CA TYR A 59 27.81 0.29 3.63
C TYR A 59 28.52 1.00 2.48
N GLY A 60 29.75 0.58 2.20
CA GLY A 60 30.53 1.11 1.10
C GLY A 60 29.83 0.91 -0.24
N ASP A 61 29.33 -0.30 -0.51
CA ASP A 61 28.65 -0.63 -1.77
C ASP A 61 27.40 0.23 -1.98
N LEU A 62 26.57 0.41 -0.94
CA LEU A 62 25.38 1.27 -1.00
C LEU A 62 25.76 2.73 -1.28
N GLN A 63 26.75 3.27 -0.58
CA GLN A 63 27.20 4.66 -0.80
C GLN A 63 27.84 4.85 -2.18
N ILE A 64 28.60 3.87 -2.68
CA ILE A 64 29.16 3.87 -4.03
C ILE A 64 28.05 3.87 -5.08
N THR A 65 27.03 3.04 -4.92
CA THR A 65 25.89 2.97 -5.84
C THR A 65 25.19 4.33 -5.93
N ILE A 66 24.94 4.98 -4.79
CA ILE A 66 24.35 6.34 -4.77
C ILE A 66 25.27 7.34 -5.45
N LYS A 67 26.56 7.34 -5.11
CA LYS A 67 27.54 8.24 -5.73
C LYS A 67 27.58 8.08 -7.25
N ASN A 68 27.56 6.85 -7.74
CA ASN A 68 27.52 6.57 -9.18
C ASN A 68 26.22 7.08 -9.80
N ALA A 69 25.07 6.84 -9.17
CA ALA A 69 23.78 7.36 -9.62
C ALA A 69 23.77 8.89 -9.72
N LEU A 70 24.28 9.58 -8.71
CA LEU A 70 24.38 11.04 -8.71
C LEU A 70 25.35 11.55 -9.76
N LEU A 71 26.51 10.91 -9.95
CA LEU A 71 27.51 11.31 -10.96
C LEU A 71 27.05 11.06 -12.40
N MET A 72 26.07 10.19 -12.63
CA MET A 72 25.50 10.00 -13.97
C MET A 72 24.78 11.25 -14.47
N VAL A 73 24.13 12.00 -13.57
CA VAL A 73 23.42 13.24 -13.94
C VAL A 73 24.34 14.29 -14.59
N PRO A 74 25.43 14.76 -13.94
CA PRO A 74 26.33 15.74 -14.53
C PRO A 74 27.10 15.18 -15.72
N LYS A 75 27.46 13.88 -15.72
CA LYS A 75 28.08 13.23 -16.89
C LYS A 75 27.16 13.34 -18.11
N THR A 76 25.89 12.96 -17.96
CA THR A 76 24.90 13.08 -19.04
C THR A 76 24.66 14.54 -19.41
N LYS A 77 24.64 15.46 -18.43
CA LYS A 77 24.49 16.90 -18.68
C LYS A 77 25.61 17.47 -19.55
N ILE A 78 26.86 17.07 -19.31
CA ILE A 78 28.03 17.47 -20.12
C ILE A 78 27.93 16.91 -21.54
N ILE A 79 27.47 15.67 -21.71
CA ILE A 79 27.32 15.03 -23.03
C ILE A 79 26.19 15.71 -23.82
N ASN A 80 24.99 15.74 -23.23
CA ASN A 80 23.81 16.40 -23.75
C ASN A 80 22.73 16.44 -22.66
N GLY A 81 22.48 17.62 -22.10
CA GLY A 81 21.50 17.82 -21.04
C GLY A 81 20.05 17.48 -21.39
N GLN A 82 19.73 17.34 -22.67
CA GLN A 82 18.41 16.90 -23.14
C GLN A 82 18.22 15.37 -23.09
N LEU A 83 19.28 14.60 -22.86
CA LEU A 83 19.17 13.16 -22.67
C LEU A 83 18.55 12.84 -21.31
N LYS A 84 17.72 11.78 -21.30
CA LYS A 84 17.10 11.27 -20.07
C LYS A 84 18.09 10.41 -19.29
N VAL A 85 18.04 10.50 -17.96
CA VAL A 85 18.78 9.64 -17.04
C VAL A 85 17.79 8.67 -16.40
N PHE A 86 17.98 7.37 -16.63
CA PHE A 86 17.15 6.32 -16.06
C PHE A 86 17.94 5.59 -14.97
N LEU A 87 17.71 5.94 -13.70
CA LEU A 87 18.42 5.32 -12.58
C LEU A 87 18.14 3.82 -12.44
N CYS A 88 16.96 3.36 -12.88
CA CYS A 88 16.63 1.93 -12.92
C CYS A 88 17.57 1.09 -13.80
N LEU A 89 18.29 1.70 -14.76
CA LEU A 89 19.26 1.01 -15.60
C LEU A 89 20.64 0.85 -14.95
N LEU A 90 20.85 1.39 -13.75
CA LEU A 90 22.11 1.25 -13.01
C LEU A 90 22.23 -0.11 -12.30
N GLY A 91 21.14 -0.87 -12.26
CA GLY A 91 21.11 -2.23 -11.74
C GLY A 91 21.62 -3.28 -12.73
N TYR A 92 21.41 -4.54 -12.38
CA TYR A 92 21.86 -5.70 -13.16
C TYR A 92 20.73 -6.36 -13.96
N ASP A 93 19.55 -5.75 -14.05
CA ASP A 93 18.36 -6.33 -14.70
C ASP A 93 18.62 -6.79 -16.14
N VAL A 94 19.43 -6.05 -16.90
CA VAL A 94 19.82 -6.40 -18.27
C VAL A 94 20.64 -7.69 -18.28
N LEU A 95 21.57 -7.82 -17.33
CA LEU A 95 22.37 -9.02 -17.18
C LEU A 95 21.53 -10.20 -16.68
N GLU A 96 20.61 -9.97 -15.74
CA GLU A 96 19.66 -10.99 -15.29
C GLU A 96 18.77 -11.48 -16.43
N ALA A 97 18.30 -10.58 -17.30
CA ALA A 97 17.54 -10.95 -18.49
C ALA A 97 18.36 -11.85 -19.43
N LEU A 98 19.64 -11.53 -19.66
CA LEU A 98 20.56 -12.37 -20.44
C LEU A 98 20.74 -13.77 -19.80
N PHE A 99 20.93 -13.85 -18.48
CA PHE A 99 20.97 -15.12 -17.77
C PHE A 99 19.65 -15.89 -17.87
N GLY A 100 18.52 -15.18 -17.82
CA GLY A 100 17.18 -15.74 -18.05
C GLY A 100 17.05 -16.36 -19.44
N HIS A 101 17.41 -15.62 -20.49
CA HIS A 101 17.41 -16.10 -21.88
C HIS A 101 18.30 -17.33 -22.03
N SER A 102 19.52 -17.31 -21.48
CA SER A 102 20.43 -18.45 -21.51
C SER A 102 19.85 -19.71 -20.86
N ARG A 103 19.21 -19.58 -19.69
CA ARG A 103 18.52 -20.69 -19.03
C ARG A 103 17.35 -21.21 -19.86
N MET A 104 16.59 -20.32 -20.50
CA MET A 104 15.46 -20.69 -21.35
C MET A 104 15.88 -21.44 -22.62
N ILE A 105 17.00 -21.05 -23.26
CA ILE A 105 17.56 -21.78 -24.41
C ILE A 105 17.87 -23.23 -24.04
N GLY A 106 18.30 -23.48 -22.80
CA GLY A 106 18.57 -24.82 -22.29
C GLY A 106 17.36 -25.73 -22.09
N GLY A 107 16.13 -25.19 -22.12
CA GLY A 107 14.90 -25.95 -21.89
C GLY A 107 14.93 -26.72 -20.58
N HIS A 108 14.99 -28.06 -20.67
CA HIS A 108 15.07 -28.97 -19.51
C HIS A 108 16.46 -29.02 -18.85
N SER A 109 17.46 -28.37 -19.42
CA SER A 109 18.82 -28.26 -18.87
C SER A 109 19.15 -26.80 -18.53
N PRO A 110 18.56 -26.22 -17.46
CA PRO A 110 18.78 -24.82 -17.09
C PRO A 110 20.21 -24.57 -16.58
N ASN A 111 20.87 -25.61 -16.06
CA ASN A 111 22.26 -25.55 -15.62
C ASN A 111 23.16 -25.99 -16.77
N SER A 112 24.00 -25.08 -17.26
CA SER A 112 24.93 -25.33 -18.35
C SER A 112 26.37 -25.42 -17.84
N SER A 113 27.17 -26.28 -18.46
CA SER A 113 28.63 -26.19 -18.36
C SER A 113 29.13 -24.83 -18.89
N VAL A 114 30.37 -24.44 -18.59
CA VAL A 114 30.93 -23.15 -19.06
C VAL A 114 30.92 -23.04 -20.59
N VAL A 115 31.19 -24.15 -21.29
CA VAL A 115 31.17 -24.20 -22.76
C VAL A 115 29.75 -24.01 -23.30
N GLU A 116 28.77 -24.68 -22.70
CA GLU A 116 27.36 -24.51 -23.07
C GLU A 116 26.86 -23.10 -22.73
N LEU A 117 27.26 -22.54 -21.60
CA LEU A 117 26.90 -21.18 -21.18
C LEU A 117 27.39 -20.16 -22.23
N ARG A 118 28.65 -20.28 -22.67
CA ARG A 118 29.21 -19.46 -23.75
C ARG A 118 28.36 -19.55 -25.01
N ASN A 119 28.04 -20.77 -25.45
CA ASN A 119 27.25 -20.97 -26.66
C ASN A 119 25.83 -20.40 -26.54
N ARG A 120 25.18 -20.59 -25.38
CA ARG A 120 23.85 -20.05 -25.09
C ARG A 120 23.85 -18.52 -25.01
N PHE A 121 24.89 -17.91 -24.44
CA PHE A 121 25.06 -16.46 -24.42
C PHE A 121 25.24 -15.89 -25.82
N ASN A 122 26.07 -16.53 -26.66
CA ASN A 122 26.19 -16.12 -28.07
C ASN A 122 24.84 -16.20 -28.80
N SER A 123 24.08 -17.28 -28.58
CA SER A 123 22.74 -17.42 -29.15
C SER A 123 21.77 -16.36 -28.62
N ALA A 124 21.77 -16.09 -27.32
CA ALA A 124 20.91 -15.07 -26.71
C ALA A 124 21.23 -13.66 -27.22
N MET A 125 22.52 -13.29 -27.30
CA MET A 125 22.95 -12.00 -27.85
C MET A 125 22.60 -11.86 -29.34
N ASN A 126 22.74 -12.92 -30.13
CA ASN A 126 22.31 -12.90 -31.53
C ASN A 126 20.79 -12.71 -31.65
N LEU A 127 19.99 -13.32 -30.77
CA LEU A 127 18.55 -13.10 -30.72
C LEU A 127 18.22 -11.66 -30.30
N ASP A 128 18.89 -11.12 -29.28
CA ASP A 128 18.69 -9.74 -28.84
C ASP A 128 19.02 -8.74 -29.96
N TYR A 129 20.10 -8.97 -30.72
CA TYR A 129 20.45 -8.17 -31.91
C TYR A 129 19.36 -8.27 -33.00
N ILE A 130 18.84 -9.46 -33.28
CA ILE A 130 17.73 -9.64 -34.23
C ILE A 130 16.48 -8.91 -33.75
N TYR A 131 16.14 -8.97 -32.46
CA TYR A 131 14.98 -8.29 -31.90
C TYR A 131 15.15 -6.77 -31.83
N GLU A 132 16.38 -6.27 -31.71
CA GLU A 132 16.66 -4.84 -31.81
C GLU A 132 16.40 -4.31 -33.23
N GLN A 133 16.79 -5.08 -34.26
CA GLN A 133 16.53 -4.74 -35.67
C GLN A 133 15.06 -5.00 -36.08
N HIS A 134 14.43 -6.00 -35.48
CA HIS A 134 13.06 -6.44 -35.78
C HIS A 134 12.22 -6.60 -34.50
N PRO A 135 11.83 -5.48 -33.84
CA PRO A 135 11.10 -5.51 -32.57
C PRO A 135 9.77 -6.26 -32.63
N GLU A 136 9.17 -6.40 -33.81
CA GLU A 136 7.93 -7.15 -34.07
C GLU A 136 8.07 -8.67 -33.89
N LEU A 137 9.29 -9.21 -34.01
CA LEU A 137 9.56 -10.64 -33.85
C LEU A 137 9.63 -11.04 -32.38
N GLU A 138 9.93 -10.08 -31.49
CA GLU A 138 10.01 -10.35 -30.06
C GLU A 138 8.60 -10.41 -29.47
N ARG A 139 8.17 -11.61 -29.07
CA ARG A 139 6.98 -11.77 -28.23
C ARG A 139 7.30 -11.35 -26.81
N LYS A 140 7.38 -10.03 -26.57
CA LYS A 140 7.53 -9.47 -25.24
C LYS A 140 6.36 -9.97 -24.38
N PRO A 141 6.62 -10.54 -23.19
CA PRO A 141 5.56 -10.88 -22.27
C PRO A 141 4.75 -9.60 -21.98
N ARG A 142 3.54 -9.51 -22.55
CA ARG A 142 2.66 -8.37 -22.34
C ARG A 142 2.12 -8.46 -20.91
N ARG A 143 2.68 -7.66 -20.01
CA ARG A 143 2.18 -7.57 -18.64
C ARG A 143 0.80 -6.92 -18.67
N LEU A 144 -0.23 -7.72 -18.44
CA LEU A 144 -1.64 -7.33 -18.63
C LEU A 144 -2.11 -6.23 -17.67
N ALA A 145 -1.38 -5.96 -16.57
CA ALA A 145 -1.44 -4.70 -15.80
C ALA A 145 -0.46 -4.66 -14.60
N MET A 146 0.08 -3.48 -14.30
CA MET A 146 0.85 -3.20 -13.07
C MET A 146 -0.05 -2.94 -11.86
N PHE A 147 -0.90 -3.91 -11.47
CA PHE A 147 -1.79 -3.74 -10.30
C PHE A 147 -1.18 -4.17 -8.96
N ARG A 148 -0.03 -4.87 -8.95
CA ARG A 148 0.57 -5.43 -7.72
C ARG A 148 1.95 -4.82 -7.48
N MET A 149 2.30 -4.55 -6.23
CA MET A 149 3.64 -4.08 -5.83
C MET A 149 4.79 -4.99 -6.30
N ARG A 150 4.53 -6.31 -6.46
CA ARG A 150 5.50 -7.26 -7.02
C ARG A 150 5.77 -7.09 -8.51
N HIS A 151 5.00 -6.27 -9.20
CA HIS A 151 5.18 -6.03 -10.63
C HIS A 151 6.21 -4.94 -10.91
N VAL A 152 6.74 -4.30 -9.87
CA VAL A 152 7.59 -3.12 -9.98
C VAL A 152 9.08 -3.47 -10.14
N ASP A 153 9.46 -4.73 -9.91
CA ASP A 153 10.85 -5.22 -10.01
C ASP A 153 11.40 -5.36 -11.44
N HIS A 154 10.69 -4.85 -12.45
CA HIS A 154 11.10 -4.91 -13.86
C HIS A 154 10.64 -3.68 -14.63
N LEU A 155 10.85 -2.50 -14.04
CA LEU A 155 10.54 -1.26 -14.74
C LEU A 155 11.52 -1.02 -15.88
N ARG A 156 10.96 -0.64 -17.03
CA ARG A 156 11.69 -0.25 -18.22
C ARG A 156 11.63 1.26 -18.37
N PRO A 157 12.59 1.88 -19.08
CA PRO A 157 12.57 3.31 -19.37
C PRO A 157 11.24 3.83 -19.92
N GLU A 158 10.54 3.02 -20.72
CA GLU A 158 9.23 3.35 -21.31
C GLU A 158 8.09 3.53 -20.29
N HIS A 159 8.23 2.99 -19.08
CA HIS A 159 7.21 3.09 -18.05
C HIS A 159 7.27 4.41 -17.27
N PHE A 160 8.42 5.09 -17.26
CA PHE A 160 8.59 6.34 -16.53
C PHE A 160 7.91 7.50 -17.26
N LYS A 161 7.05 8.21 -16.54
CA LYS A 161 6.20 9.27 -17.09
C LYS A 161 6.71 10.67 -16.74
N ALA A 162 7.49 10.78 -15.68
CA ALA A 162 7.98 12.04 -15.17
C ALA A 162 9.10 12.65 -16.03
N GLU A 163 9.51 13.87 -15.67
CA GLU A 163 10.63 14.55 -16.28
C GLU A 163 11.97 13.94 -15.82
N LEU A 164 12.72 13.39 -16.76
CA LEU A 164 13.98 12.68 -16.51
C LEU A 164 15.18 13.26 -17.27
N ARG A 165 15.03 14.38 -18.00
CA ARG A 165 16.16 15.01 -18.69
C ARG A 165 17.23 15.46 -17.69
N ALA A 166 18.50 15.25 -18.01
CA ALA A 166 19.61 15.63 -17.13
C ALA A 166 19.59 17.13 -16.77
N ASP A 167 19.20 18.01 -17.71
CA ASP A 167 19.07 19.45 -17.46
C ASP A 167 17.99 19.84 -16.46
N SER A 168 16.99 18.98 -16.25
CA SER A 168 15.92 19.22 -15.28
C SER A 168 16.35 19.04 -13.83
N CYS A 169 17.51 18.41 -13.61
CA CYS A 169 18.04 18.10 -12.29
C CYS A 169 19.26 18.95 -11.97
N ASP A 170 19.15 19.72 -10.89
CA ASP A 170 20.27 20.44 -10.28
C ASP A 170 20.62 19.76 -8.96
N LEU A 171 21.83 19.17 -8.90
CA LEU A 171 22.27 18.41 -7.73
C LEU A 171 22.44 19.31 -6.49
N GLU A 172 22.85 20.56 -6.66
CA GLU A 172 23.07 21.48 -5.55
C GLU A 172 21.73 21.88 -4.92
N VAL A 173 20.74 22.17 -5.77
CA VAL A 173 19.38 22.48 -5.33
C VAL A 173 18.71 21.27 -4.66
N CYS A 174 18.98 20.05 -5.14
CA CYS A 174 18.43 18.83 -4.55
C CYS A 174 19.05 18.50 -3.18
N TRP A 175 20.27 18.95 -2.90
CA TRP A 175 21.00 18.53 -1.70
C TRP A 175 20.33 19.00 -0.41
N THR A 176 20.09 20.31 -0.28
CA THR A 176 19.61 20.91 0.97
C THR A 176 18.26 20.34 1.43
N PRO A 177 17.22 20.25 0.58
CA PRO A 177 15.94 19.68 0.98
C PRO A 177 16.04 18.21 1.40
N ALA A 178 16.88 17.43 0.71
CA ALA A 178 17.07 16.01 1.02
C ALA A 178 17.74 15.79 2.38
N VAL A 179 18.75 16.59 2.71
CA VAL A 179 19.41 16.57 4.03
C VAL A 179 18.42 16.97 5.13
N GLN A 180 17.67 18.04 4.92
CA GLN A 180 16.65 18.49 5.89
C GLN A 180 15.57 17.42 6.12
N ALA A 181 15.15 16.71 5.07
CA ALA A 181 14.21 15.60 5.18
C ALA A 181 14.79 14.43 5.99
N ALA A 182 16.06 14.08 5.77
CA ALA A 182 16.74 13.05 6.56
C ALA A 182 16.85 13.44 8.04
N GLU A 183 17.27 14.67 8.34
CA GLU A 183 17.36 15.19 9.71
C GLU A 183 15.99 15.22 10.41
N ALA A 184 14.92 15.57 9.69
CA ALA A 184 13.57 15.56 10.21
C ALA A 184 13.12 14.14 10.60
N ILE A 185 13.43 13.13 9.78
CA ILE A 185 13.14 11.72 10.06
C ILE A 185 13.94 11.24 11.28
N LEU A 186 15.25 11.53 11.35
CA LEU A 186 16.07 11.15 12.50
C LEU A 186 15.53 11.76 13.80
N ARG A 187 15.13 13.04 13.76
CA ARG A 187 14.51 13.73 14.90
C ARG A 187 13.16 13.11 15.29
N LYS A 188 12.31 12.79 14.30
CA LYS A 188 10.99 12.17 14.49
C LYS A 188 11.09 10.85 15.25
N TYR A 189 12.10 10.03 14.97
CA TYR A 189 12.30 8.71 15.61
C TYR A 189 13.36 8.73 16.73
N GLY A 190 13.76 9.91 17.22
CA GLY A 190 14.63 10.04 18.40
C GLY A 190 16.09 9.59 18.20
N VAL A 191 16.56 9.48 16.96
CA VAL A 191 17.95 9.14 16.65
C VAL A 191 18.84 10.33 16.92
N ARG A 192 19.69 10.22 17.95
CA ARG A 192 20.63 11.29 18.34
C ARG A 192 21.97 11.08 17.66
N MET A 193 22.25 11.88 16.65
CA MET A 193 23.61 12.00 16.12
C MET A 193 24.49 12.74 17.13
N ALA A 194 25.71 12.25 17.34
CA ALA A 194 26.68 12.91 18.22
C ALA A 194 27.09 14.29 17.67
N VAL A 195 27.12 14.43 16.35
CA VAL A 195 27.52 15.64 15.63
C VAL A 195 26.57 15.81 14.43
N PRO A 196 25.97 16.99 14.19
CA PRO A 196 25.19 17.27 12.98
C PRO A 196 26.01 17.05 11.70
N PHE A 197 25.38 16.68 10.59
CA PHE A 197 26.09 16.41 9.32
C PHE A 197 26.99 17.58 8.88
N ALA A 198 26.52 18.81 9.03
CA ALA A 198 27.26 20.02 8.67
C ALA A 198 28.55 20.21 9.49
N GLU A 199 28.61 19.66 10.70
CA GLU A 199 29.81 19.67 11.55
C GLU A 199 30.66 18.43 11.35
N LEU A 200 30.02 17.27 11.16
CA LEU A 200 30.68 16.00 10.88
C LEU A 200 31.56 16.12 9.63
N PHE A 201 31.02 16.68 8.54
CA PHE A 201 31.74 16.82 7.28
C PHE A 201 32.71 18.02 7.23
N LYS A 202 32.86 18.79 8.33
CA LYS A 202 33.98 19.74 8.48
C LYS A 202 35.23 19.07 9.02
N GLN A 203 35.11 17.88 9.61
CA GLN A 203 36.25 17.12 10.10
C GLN A 203 37.09 16.62 8.93
N GLN A 204 38.40 16.51 9.14
CA GLN A 204 39.32 16.09 8.08
C GLN A 204 38.96 14.69 7.58
N ASP A 205 38.96 14.52 6.26
CA ASP A 205 38.68 13.25 5.57
C ASP A 205 37.33 12.61 5.88
N THR A 206 36.36 13.39 6.35
CA THR A 206 35.03 12.89 6.71
C THR A 206 33.99 13.26 5.65
N ASP A 207 33.31 12.27 5.11
CA ASP A 207 32.23 12.42 4.13
C ASP A 207 31.25 11.24 4.23
N LEU A 208 30.24 11.17 3.36
CA LEU A 208 29.26 10.08 3.36
C LEU A 208 29.88 8.70 3.07
N MET A 209 31.02 8.64 2.38
CA MET A 209 31.76 7.41 2.13
C MET A 209 32.72 7.06 3.28
N ARG A 210 33.16 8.07 4.04
CA ARG A 210 34.12 7.98 5.14
C ARG A 210 33.54 8.62 6.40
N PRO A 211 32.48 8.02 6.98
CA PRO A 211 31.72 8.63 8.08
C PRO A 211 32.53 8.80 9.38
N PHE A 212 33.61 8.03 9.55
CA PHE A 212 34.52 8.10 10.70
C PHE A 212 35.85 8.80 10.37
N GLY A 213 35.98 9.38 9.18
CA GLY A 213 37.24 9.92 8.68
C GLY A 213 38.22 8.86 8.17
N GLY A 214 39.22 9.29 7.39
CA GLY A 214 40.34 8.46 6.99
C GLY A 214 40.00 7.40 5.93
N LYS A 215 39.95 6.11 6.32
CA LYS A 215 39.79 4.98 5.39
C LYS A 215 38.32 4.72 5.06
N TYR A 216 38.06 4.21 3.85
CA TYR A 216 36.75 3.74 3.46
C TYR A 216 36.35 2.51 4.30
N PRO A 217 35.14 2.45 4.87
CA PRO A 217 34.67 1.31 5.63
C PRO A 217 34.84 -0.03 4.89
N ALA A 218 34.49 -0.09 3.61
CA ALA A 218 34.60 -1.30 2.79
C ALA A 218 36.04 -1.83 2.59
N ILE A 219 37.08 -1.04 2.92
CA ILE A 219 38.49 -1.46 2.85
C ILE A 219 39.01 -1.84 4.25
N SER A 220 38.18 -1.74 5.28
CA SER A 220 38.56 -2.11 6.64
C SER A 220 38.84 -3.60 6.72
N THR A 221 39.96 -3.97 7.33
CA THR A 221 40.37 -5.35 7.63
C THR A 221 39.63 -5.92 8.83
N GLU A 222 38.74 -5.14 9.45
CA GLU A 222 37.87 -5.63 10.52
C GLU A 222 37.02 -6.78 9.99
N VAL A 223 37.10 -7.92 10.68
CA VAL A 223 36.33 -9.12 10.34
C VAL A 223 34.86 -8.76 10.36
N ASP A 224 34.21 -8.84 9.20
CA ASP A 224 32.78 -8.67 9.09
C ASP A 224 32.10 -9.66 10.05
N ARG A 225 31.18 -9.17 10.89
CA ARG A 225 30.44 -10.03 11.81
C ARG A 225 29.63 -11.09 11.07
N SER A 226 29.25 -10.85 9.82
CA SER A 226 28.61 -11.86 8.96
C SER A 226 29.56 -13.03 8.62
N MET A 227 30.87 -12.78 8.69
CA MET A 227 31.97 -13.72 8.44
C MET A 227 32.63 -14.23 9.74
N ALA A 228 32.37 -13.59 10.88
CA ALA A 228 33.02 -13.90 12.16
C ALA A 228 32.76 -15.32 12.66
N THR A 229 31.62 -15.92 12.30
CA THR A 229 31.33 -17.35 12.53
C THR A 229 32.24 -18.28 11.73
N VAL A 230 32.79 -17.84 10.60
CA VAL A 230 33.74 -18.60 9.77
C VAL A 230 35.18 -18.42 10.28
N ALA A 231 35.52 -17.23 10.79
CA ALA A 231 36.86 -16.90 11.26
C ALA A 231 37.19 -17.49 12.65
N ALA A 232 36.20 -17.79 13.49
CA ALA A 232 36.41 -18.34 14.83
C ALA A 232 36.94 -19.79 14.86
N GLY A 233 37.09 -20.44 13.69
CA GLY A 233 37.65 -21.79 13.55
C GLY A 233 38.97 -21.88 12.80
N GLN A 234 39.60 -20.74 12.45
CA GLN A 234 40.91 -20.74 11.80
C GLN A 234 41.98 -20.32 12.79
N ASP A 235 42.72 -21.30 13.30
CA ASP A 235 44.07 -21.07 13.81
C ASP A 235 44.86 -20.37 12.69
N THR A 236 45.24 -19.12 12.95
CA THR A 236 46.04 -18.29 12.05
C THR A 236 47.51 -18.71 12.12
N ASP A 237 47.81 -19.92 11.67
CA ASP A 237 49.17 -20.32 11.29
C ASP A 237 49.10 -20.98 9.90
N GLY A 238 49.40 -20.23 8.85
CA GLY A 238 49.79 -20.81 7.55
C GLY A 238 49.02 -20.42 6.28
N ILE A 239 48.34 -19.27 6.20
CA ILE A 239 47.75 -18.79 4.92
C ILE A 239 48.65 -17.73 4.25
N GLU A 240 49.95 -18.02 4.13
CA GLU A 240 50.82 -17.30 3.18
C GLU A 240 51.33 -18.20 2.03
N ASP A 241 51.08 -19.52 2.06
CA ASP A 241 51.70 -20.47 1.10
C ASP A 241 50.75 -21.13 0.07
N ILE A 242 49.50 -20.67 -0.09
CA ILE A 242 48.56 -21.28 -1.06
C ILE A 242 48.12 -20.27 -2.13
N ILE A 243 49.09 -19.66 -2.82
CA ILE A 243 48.86 -19.16 -4.18
C ILE A 243 50.00 -19.67 -5.05
N ASN A 244 49.96 -20.98 -5.35
CA ASN A 244 50.71 -21.53 -6.47
C ASN A 244 49.73 -21.67 -7.65
N PRO A 245 49.90 -20.95 -8.78
CA PRO A 245 48.89 -20.82 -9.83
C PRO A 245 48.64 -22.09 -10.66
N GLU A 246 49.32 -23.20 -10.38
CA GLU A 246 49.31 -24.39 -11.23
C GLU A 246 48.36 -25.51 -10.75
N ASP A 247 47.85 -25.46 -9.51
CA ASP A 247 46.94 -26.47 -9.01
C ASP A 247 45.49 -25.96 -8.95
N GLY A 248 44.63 -26.58 -9.75
CA GLY A 248 43.22 -26.23 -9.90
C GLY A 248 42.48 -26.16 -8.56
N ILE A 249 41.85 -25.01 -8.32
CA ILE A 249 41.03 -24.74 -7.14
C ILE A 249 39.89 -25.77 -7.06
N THR A 250 40.03 -26.76 -6.20
CA THR A 250 38.96 -27.69 -5.84
C THR A 250 38.35 -27.25 -4.50
N VAL A 251 37.37 -26.34 -4.55
CA VAL A 251 36.62 -25.94 -3.37
C VAL A 251 35.62 -27.06 -3.03
N ASN A 252 35.90 -27.82 -1.97
CA ASN A 252 34.96 -28.81 -1.46
C ASN A 252 33.90 -28.11 -0.58
N PHE A 253 32.75 -27.82 -1.19
CA PHE A 253 31.62 -27.15 -0.52
C PHE A 253 31.01 -27.96 0.64
N ASP A 254 31.18 -29.28 0.66
CA ASP A 254 30.53 -30.15 1.66
C ASP A 254 31.22 -30.09 3.03
N ALA A 255 32.49 -29.68 3.09
CA ALA A 255 33.24 -29.55 4.35
C ALA A 255 32.92 -28.24 5.11
N LEU A 256 32.40 -27.21 4.41
CA LEU A 256 32.15 -25.89 5.00
C LEU A 256 30.85 -25.80 5.82
N ILE A 257 29.99 -26.82 5.75
CA ILE A 257 28.67 -26.85 6.41
C ILE A 257 28.73 -27.46 7.82
N ALA A 258 29.83 -28.13 8.18
CA ALA A 258 29.87 -29.00 9.36
C ALA A 258 30.33 -28.36 10.69
N THR A 259 30.58 -27.05 10.74
CA THR A 259 31.13 -26.40 11.96
C THR A 259 30.37 -25.10 12.28
N GLU A 260 29.22 -25.25 12.92
CA GLU A 260 28.52 -24.15 13.62
C GLU A 260 28.78 -24.27 15.12
N SER A 261 29.43 -23.27 15.73
CA SER A 261 29.52 -23.15 17.19
C SER A 261 29.32 -21.70 17.66
N GLU A 262 28.30 -21.54 18.50
CA GLU A 262 28.15 -20.67 19.67
C GLU A 262 28.50 -19.18 19.58
N ALA A 263 27.79 -18.44 18.72
CA ALA A 263 27.32 -17.10 19.09
C ALA A 263 25.89 -17.25 19.67
N GLY A 264 25.62 -16.65 20.84
CA GLY A 264 24.33 -16.78 21.53
C GLY A 264 23.15 -16.59 20.58
N PRO A 265 22.14 -17.48 20.60
CA PRO A 265 21.16 -17.59 19.54
C PRO A 265 20.31 -16.32 19.46
N HIS A 266 20.58 -15.47 18.47
CA HIS A 266 19.60 -14.47 18.06
C HIS A 266 18.37 -15.23 17.59
N SER A 267 17.30 -15.17 18.39
CA SER A 267 16.06 -15.82 18.03
C SER A 267 15.61 -15.30 16.66
N VAL A 268 15.41 -16.23 15.74
CA VAL A 268 14.76 -15.96 14.45
C VAL A 268 13.29 -15.60 14.66
N PHE A 269 12.80 -15.75 15.89
CA PHE A 269 11.46 -15.43 16.32
C PHE A 269 11.42 -14.10 17.10
N ALA A 270 10.31 -13.38 16.96
CA ALA A 270 9.96 -12.21 17.75
C ALA A 270 8.44 -12.25 18.05
N GLU A 271 8.04 -11.61 19.15
CA GLU A 271 6.65 -11.57 19.58
C GLU A 271 5.89 -10.49 18.79
N ILE A 272 4.75 -10.84 18.19
CA ILE A 272 3.92 -9.88 17.42
C ILE A 272 3.02 -9.06 18.33
N ASP A 273 2.57 -9.62 19.45
CA ASP A 273 1.54 -9.04 20.29
C ASP A 273 1.82 -9.25 21.79
N ALA A 274 1.06 -8.52 22.62
CA ALA A 274 1.09 -8.67 24.07
C ALA A 274 0.68 -10.08 24.57
N GLY A 275 0.26 -10.96 23.66
CA GLY A 275 -0.03 -12.37 23.93
C GLY A 275 1.20 -13.26 23.97
N GLY A 276 2.40 -12.74 23.68
CA GLY A 276 3.66 -13.49 23.77
C GLY A 276 3.84 -14.52 22.65
N GLN A 277 3.09 -14.41 21.56
CA GLN A 277 3.19 -15.40 20.48
C GLN A 277 4.45 -15.14 19.63
N LEU A 278 5.44 -16.00 19.82
CA LEU A 278 6.66 -16.03 19.02
C LEU A 278 6.34 -16.40 17.57
N CYS A 279 6.80 -15.57 16.65
CA CYS A 279 6.70 -15.84 15.23
C CYS A 279 8.01 -15.50 14.53
N HIS A 280 8.26 -16.13 13.40
CA HIS A 280 9.48 -15.88 12.65
C HIS A 280 9.54 -14.42 12.16
N LYS A 281 10.65 -13.70 12.38
CA LYS A 281 10.83 -12.28 12.03
C LYS A 281 10.50 -11.99 10.56
N ALA A 282 10.92 -12.86 9.64
CA ALA A 282 10.54 -12.74 8.22
C ALA A 282 9.02 -12.79 7.98
N THR A 283 8.28 -13.55 8.78
CA THR A 283 6.81 -13.59 8.74
C THR A 283 6.20 -12.31 9.30
N MET A 284 6.79 -11.73 10.35
CA MET A 284 6.35 -10.41 10.88
C MET A 284 6.46 -9.34 9.82
N VAL A 285 7.68 -9.14 9.29
CA VAL A 285 7.96 -8.15 8.24
C VAL A 285 7.00 -8.37 7.08
N ARG A 286 6.83 -9.61 6.62
CA ARG A 286 5.89 -9.91 5.54
C ARG A 286 4.43 -9.57 5.88
N THR A 287 3.95 -9.89 7.07
CA THR A 287 2.54 -9.64 7.46
C THR A 287 2.27 -8.15 7.67
N LEU A 288 3.26 -7.42 8.20
CA LEU A 288 3.19 -5.98 8.40
C LEU A 288 3.28 -5.20 7.08
N PHE A 289 4.07 -5.67 6.12
CA PHE A 289 4.39 -4.90 4.91
C PHE A 289 3.74 -5.41 3.60
N ASP A 290 3.18 -6.63 3.50
CA ASP A 290 2.46 -7.11 2.29
C ASP A 290 1.05 -7.62 2.63
N THR A 291 0.11 -6.68 2.79
CA THR A 291 -1.33 -6.96 2.99
C THR A 291 -2.02 -7.52 1.75
N THR A 292 -1.33 -7.57 0.60
CA THR A 292 -1.89 -8.01 -0.68
C THR A 292 -1.53 -9.46 -1.04
N TYR A 293 -0.82 -10.17 -0.16
CA TYR A 293 -0.36 -11.53 -0.42
C TYR A 293 -1.50 -12.56 -0.41
N ASP A 294 -1.88 -13.02 -1.60
CA ASP A 294 -2.77 -14.18 -1.76
C ASP A 294 -2.00 -15.48 -1.47
N ILE A 295 -1.95 -15.88 -0.20
CA ILE A 295 -1.31 -17.14 0.25
C ILE A 295 -2.08 -18.35 -0.31
N GLN A 296 -3.34 -18.17 -0.72
CA GLN A 296 -4.21 -19.27 -1.10
C GLN A 296 -3.79 -19.95 -2.41
N SER A 297 -2.99 -19.28 -3.26
CA SER A 297 -2.65 -19.79 -4.60
C SER A 297 -1.17 -20.14 -4.82
N SER A 298 -0.27 -19.98 -3.84
CA SER A 298 1.15 -20.27 -4.04
C SER A 298 1.42 -21.78 -4.05
N ARG A 299 2.09 -22.28 -5.10
CA ARG A 299 2.49 -23.69 -5.26
C ARG A 299 3.96 -23.95 -4.92
N ASP A 300 4.64 -22.95 -4.36
CA ASP A 300 6.08 -23.01 -4.14
C ASP A 300 6.45 -23.98 -3.00
N ARG A 301 7.46 -24.81 -3.28
CA ARG A 301 7.95 -25.91 -2.44
C ARG A 301 8.51 -25.40 -1.12
N LEU A 302 9.17 -24.24 -1.09
CA LEU A 302 9.76 -23.69 0.12
C LEU A 302 8.70 -23.33 1.18
N TYR A 303 7.50 -22.94 0.74
CA TYR A 303 6.38 -22.69 1.64
C TYR A 303 5.81 -23.98 2.25
N ARG A 304 5.81 -25.09 1.50
CA ARG A 304 5.38 -26.40 2.04
C ARG A 304 6.32 -26.92 3.12
N VAL A 305 7.63 -26.73 2.94
CA VAL A 305 8.65 -27.08 3.95
C VAL A 305 8.50 -26.23 5.21
N ARG A 306 8.03 -24.99 5.08
CA ARG A 306 7.68 -24.10 6.20
C ARG A 306 6.27 -24.34 6.78
N GLY A 307 5.60 -25.44 6.41
CA GLY A 307 4.31 -25.86 6.98
C GLY A 307 3.07 -25.25 6.31
N PHE A 308 3.19 -24.51 5.21
CA PHE A 308 2.03 -23.99 4.48
C PHE A 308 1.47 -25.05 3.53
N THR A 309 0.25 -25.53 3.78
CA THR A 309 -0.45 -26.49 2.92
C THR A 309 -0.93 -25.86 1.62
N VAL A 310 -0.77 -26.57 0.49
CA VAL A 310 -1.36 -26.19 -0.81
C VAL A 310 -2.88 -26.08 -0.66
N GLY A 311 -3.44 -24.91 -1.00
CA GLY A 311 -4.89 -24.69 -0.92
C GLY A 311 -5.40 -24.26 0.46
N GLY A 312 -4.52 -23.84 1.38
CA GLY A 312 -4.91 -23.05 2.55
C GLY A 312 -5.88 -23.73 3.52
N LYS A 313 -5.97 -25.07 3.54
CA LYS A 313 -6.80 -25.79 4.51
C LYS A 313 -6.00 -26.89 5.20
N SER A 314 -6.15 -26.91 6.52
CA SER A 314 -5.59 -27.87 7.49
C SER A 314 -4.17 -27.56 8.01
N TRP A 315 -4.02 -26.39 8.61
CA TRP A 315 -3.72 -26.39 10.05
C TRP A 315 -4.96 -25.84 10.75
N THR A 316 -5.29 -26.37 11.93
CA THR A 316 -6.19 -25.79 12.92
C THR A 316 -5.62 -24.44 13.40
N ARG A 317 -5.48 -23.48 12.48
CA ARG A 317 -5.62 -22.07 12.80
C ARG A 317 -7.09 -21.88 13.11
N LYS A 318 -7.43 -21.83 14.40
CA LYS A 318 -8.45 -20.86 14.79
C LYS A 318 -7.90 -19.51 14.35
N ASP A 319 -8.43 -19.01 13.24
CA ASP A 319 -8.71 -17.59 13.01
C ASP A 319 -7.58 -16.61 13.32
N ILE A 320 -6.37 -16.88 12.84
CA ILE A 320 -5.39 -15.82 12.65
C ILE A 320 -5.72 -15.12 11.33
N LEU A 321 -6.62 -14.13 11.46
CA LEU A 321 -6.77 -12.92 10.64
C LEU A 321 -7.40 -13.05 9.25
N GLN A 322 -8.61 -13.62 9.17
CA GLN A 322 -9.61 -13.10 8.23
C GLN A 322 -10.77 -12.48 9.03
N GLY A 323 -10.72 -11.16 9.20
CA GLY A 323 -11.89 -10.32 9.52
C GLY A 323 -12.37 -10.24 10.97
N GLU A 324 -12.19 -11.25 11.83
CA GLU A 324 -12.92 -11.23 13.12
C GLU A 324 -12.28 -10.37 14.23
N ASN A 325 -10.98 -10.08 14.19
CA ASN A 325 -10.29 -9.21 15.16
C ASN A 325 -9.72 -7.94 14.53
N VAL A 326 -10.24 -7.53 13.38
CA VAL A 326 -9.84 -6.26 12.80
C VAL A 326 -10.71 -5.17 13.41
N SER A 327 -10.06 -4.24 14.14
CA SER A 327 -10.79 -3.17 14.83
C SER A 327 -11.73 -2.46 13.85
N PRO A 328 -13.04 -2.37 14.17
CA PRO A 328 -13.98 -1.66 13.33
C PRO A 328 -13.61 -0.17 13.21
N VAL A 329 -12.72 0.34 14.08
CA VAL A 329 -12.20 1.71 14.05
C VAL A 329 -11.22 1.93 12.90
N THR A 330 -10.40 0.93 12.54
CA THR A 330 -9.35 1.08 11.52
C THR A 330 -9.74 0.51 10.17
N HIS A 331 -10.73 -0.38 10.14
CA HIS A 331 -11.18 -1.04 8.91
C HIS A 331 -12.69 -0.95 8.73
N PHE A 332 -13.10 -1.04 7.47
CA PHE A 332 -14.48 -1.14 7.04
C PHE A 332 -14.72 -2.53 6.46
N GLN A 333 -15.76 -3.20 6.92
CA GLN A 333 -16.07 -4.58 6.57
C GLN A 333 -17.54 -4.79 6.23
N LEU A 334 -17.84 -5.95 5.65
CA LEU A 334 -19.21 -6.38 5.42
C LEU A 334 -20.02 -6.33 6.74
N GLY A 335 -21.23 -5.78 6.66
CA GLY A 335 -22.09 -5.57 7.81
C GLY A 335 -21.88 -4.26 8.57
N ASN A 336 -20.79 -3.52 8.35
CA ASN A 336 -20.64 -2.17 8.91
C ASN A 336 -21.70 -1.22 8.35
N LEU A 337 -22.02 -0.22 9.17
CA LEU A 337 -22.95 0.84 8.83
C LEU A 337 -22.21 2.02 8.21
N PHE A 338 -22.77 2.56 7.13
CA PHE A 338 -22.28 3.75 6.48
C PHE A 338 -23.45 4.65 6.09
N THR A 339 -23.14 5.92 5.90
CA THR A 339 -24.05 6.89 5.30
C THR A 339 -23.63 7.20 3.87
N SER A 340 -24.61 7.51 3.02
CA SER A 340 -24.38 7.99 1.67
C SER A 340 -25.52 8.91 1.23
N LEU A 341 -25.35 9.54 0.08
CA LEU A 341 -26.37 10.38 -0.54
C LEU A 341 -26.97 9.62 -1.73
N LEU A 342 -28.30 9.68 -1.87
CA LEU A 342 -28.97 9.17 -3.07
C LEU A 342 -29.93 10.20 -3.63
N CYS A 343 -30.12 10.13 -4.95
CA CYS A 343 -31.10 10.92 -5.65
C CYS A 343 -32.35 10.07 -5.94
N TYR A 344 -33.52 10.58 -5.60
CA TYR A 344 -34.80 9.95 -5.88
C TYR A 344 -35.77 10.98 -6.49
N ASN A 345 -36.86 10.51 -7.10
CA ASN A 345 -37.80 11.37 -7.83
C ASN A 345 -37.13 12.29 -8.88
N GLY A 346 -36.00 11.85 -9.43
CA GLY A 346 -35.22 12.58 -10.44
C GLY A 346 -34.27 13.66 -9.90
N THR A 347 -34.64 14.38 -8.84
CA THR A 347 -33.87 15.54 -8.35
C THR A 347 -33.84 15.70 -6.83
N ASP A 348 -34.59 14.91 -6.06
CA ASP A 348 -34.62 15.02 -4.60
C ASP A 348 -33.44 14.26 -4.00
N LEU A 349 -32.78 14.87 -3.02
CA LEU A 349 -31.61 14.28 -2.36
C LEU A 349 -31.97 13.79 -0.96
N GLY A 350 -31.58 12.56 -0.63
CA GLY A 350 -31.77 11.96 0.69
C GLY A 350 -30.45 11.51 1.32
N LEU A 351 -30.29 11.74 2.62
CA LEU A 351 -29.28 11.04 3.42
C LEU A 351 -29.80 9.65 3.69
N VAL A 352 -28.99 8.63 3.42
CA VAL A 352 -29.33 7.26 3.78
C VAL A 352 -28.30 6.66 4.71
N VAL A 353 -28.80 5.84 5.65
CA VAL A 353 -27.98 4.92 6.45
C VAL A 353 -28.15 3.54 5.87
N ALA A 354 -27.04 2.84 5.64
CA ALA A 354 -27.05 1.55 5.00
C ALA A 354 -26.10 0.56 5.68
N LYS A 355 -26.50 -0.72 5.64
CA LYS A 355 -25.65 -1.84 6.04
C LYS A 355 -24.89 -2.35 4.83
N CYS A 356 -23.56 -2.41 4.92
CA CYS A 356 -22.71 -2.92 3.85
C CYS A 356 -23.00 -4.40 3.57
N THR A 357 -23.28 -4.74 2.31
CA THR A 357 -23.52 -6.11 1.87
C THR A 357 -22.51 -6.61 0.85
N LEU A 358 -21.77 -5.71 0.19
CA LEU A 358 -20.77 -6.06 -0.81
C LEU A 358 -19.72 -4.97 -0.96
N ILE A 359 -18.45 -5.37 -1.04
CA ILE A 359 -17.34 -4.48 -1.40
C ILE A 359 -16.69 -5.04 -2.66
N LYS A 360 -16.59 -4.20 -3.69
CA LYS A 360 -15.98 -4.54 -4.98
C LYS A 360 -14.73 -3.70 -5.19
N ARG A 361 -13.62 -4.34 -5.55
CA ARG A 361 -12.38 -3.69 -5.97
C ARG A 361 -12.29 -3.67 -7.48
N GLY A 362 -12.17 -2.48 -8.06
CA GLY A 362 -12.00 -2.23 -9.48
C GLY A 362 -12.91 -1.12 -10.01
N PRO A 363 -12.60 -0.55 -11.18
CA PRO A 363 -13.43 0.46 -11.80
C PRO A 363 -14.84 -0.08 -12.05
N LEU A 364 -15.84 0.79 -11.86
CA LEU A 364 -17.26 0.47 -11.97
C LEU A 364 -17.53 -0.20 -13.34
N GLY A 365 -17.80 -1.52 -13.35
CA GLY A 365 -18.12 -2.29 -14.56
C GLY A 365 -17.02 -3.24 -15.10
N SER A 366 -15.82 -3.27 -14.52
CA SER A 366 -14.81 -4.31 -14.86
C SER A 366 -15.02 -5.60 -14.05
N LYS A 367 -14.32 -6.70 -14.41
CA LYS A 367 -14.24 -7.94 -13.62
C LYS A 367 -13.65 -7.61 -12.24
N SER A 368 -14.54 -7.25 -11.32
CA SER A 368 -14.21 -6.70 -10.01
C SER A 368 -14.09 -7.85 -9.02
N ALA A 369 -12.99 -7.87 -8.27
CA ALA A 369 -12.83 -8.83 -7.18
C ALA A 369 -13.64 -8.35 -5.97
N SER A 370 -14.45 -9.23 -5.38
CA SER A 370 -15.11 -8.95 -4.11
C SER A 370 -14.12 -9.08 -2.96
N VAL A 371 -14.14 -8.12 -2.04
CA VAL A 371 -13.35 -8.15 -0.81
C VAL A 371 -14.27 -8.09 0.40
N SER A 372 -13.83 -8.62 1.55
CA SER A 372 -14.62 -8.63 2.79
C SER A 372 -14.29 -7.48 3.74
N VAL A 373 -13.08 -6.91 3.64
CA VAL A 373 -12.54 -5.88 4.52
C VAL A 373 -11.66 -4.92 3.71
N ILE A 374 -11.69 -3.64 4.05
CA ILE A 374 -10.82 -2.58 3.51
C ILE A 374 -10.35 -1.63 4.62
N PRO A 375 -9.10 -1.12 4.59
CA PRO A 375 -8.67 -0.07 5.52
C PRO A 375 -9.54 1.17 5.38
N ARG A 376 -9.93 1.81 6.49
CA ARG A 376 -10.78 3.02 6.43
C ARG A 376 -10.10 4.17 5.69
N ASP A 377 -8.79 4.30 5.80
CA ASP A 377 -8.04 5.37 5.12
C ASP A 377 -8.14 5.25 3.60
N GLU A 378 -8.26 4.03 3.07
CA GLU A 378 -8.43 3.79 1.62
C GLU A 378 -9.83 4.18 1.12
N LEU A 379 -10.85 4.30 1.98
CA LEU A 379 -12.19 4.73 1.59
C LEU A 379 -12.21 6.15 1.05
N HIS A 380 -11.39 7.02 1.64
CA HIS A 380 -11.43 8.46 1.43
C HIS A 380 -10.41 8.95 0.39
N LEU A 381 -9.60 8.06 -0.18
CA LEU A 381 -8.65 8.42 -1.23
C LEU A 381 -9.37 8.85 -2.51
N THR A 382 -8.93 9.95 -3.12
CA THR A 382 -9.36 10.41 -4.45
C THR A 382 -9.09 9.40 -5.58
N SER A 383 -8.24 8.42 -5.33
CA SER A 383 -7.94 7.31 -6.24
C SER A 383 -8.57 5.98 -5.79
N SER A 384 -9.43 5.99 -4.76
CA SER A 384 -9.99 4.77 -4.17
C SER A 384 -10.68 3.89 -5.24
N PRO A 385 -10.25 2.63 -5.41
CA PRO A 385 -10.77 1.74 -6.45
C PRO A 385 -12.01 0.95 -5.98
N TYR A 386 -12.60 1.29 -4.83
CA TYR A 386 -13.66 0.51 -4.22
C TYR A 386 -15.05 1.04 -4.53
N THR A 387 -15.97 0.11 -4.75
CA THR A 387 -17.41 0.34 -4.80
C THR A 387 -18.06 -0.44 -3.68
N ILE A 388 -18.90 0.23 -2.90
CA ILE A 388 -19.59 -0.31 -1.73
C ILE A 388 -21.06 -0.40 -2.05
N ALA A 389 -21.65 -1.57 -1.82
CA ALA A 389 -23.08 -1.75 -1.90
C ALA A 389 -23.66 -2.06 -0.52
N GLY A 390 -24.90 -1.61 -0.31
CA GLY A 390 -25.59 -1.82 0.95
C GLY A 390 -27.11 -1.80 0.82
N GLN A 391 -27.76 -2.23 1.90
CA GLN A 391 -29.20 -2.16 2.07
C GLN A 391 -29.55 -0.98 2.98
N ILE A 392 -30.52 -0.17 2.58
CA ILE A 392 -30.87 1.08 3.26
C ILE A 392 -31.83 0.80 4.41
N PHE A 393 -31.50 1.31 5.60
CA PHE A 393 -32.37 1.23 6.77
C PHE A 393 -33.56 2.18 6.64
N ASP A 394 -34.75 1.69 7.00
CA ASP A 394 -35.93 2.51 7.18
C ASP A 394 -35.92 3.12 8.60
N LEU A 395 -35.69 4.44 8.67
CA LEU A 395 -35.42 5.13 9.93
C LEU A 395 -36.64 5.94 10.37
N ILE A 396 -37.00 5.81 11.65
CA ILE A 396 -38.08 6.54 12.30
C ILE A 396 -37.46 7.57 13.26
N PRO A 397 -37.92 8.84 13.23
CA PRO A 397 -37.48 9.83 14.19
C PRO A 397 -38.07 9.51 15.57
N LEU A 398 -37.21 9.43 16.58
CA LEU A 398 -37.57 9.27 17.99
C LEU A 398 -37.61 10.67 18.61
N SER A 399 -38.82 11.21 18.79
CA SER A 399 -39.03 12.45 19.55
C SER A 399 -39.46 12.09 20.97
N GLN A 400 -38.53 12.13 21.93
CA GLN A 400 -38.93 12.16 23.33
C GLN A 400 -39.48 13.55 23.63
N ALA A 401 -40.71 13.62 24.14
CA ALA A 401 -41.37 14.87 24.51
C ALA A 401 -40.50 15.68 25.48
N GLY A 402 -39.87 16.76 24.98
CA GLY A 402 -39.22 17.79 25.80
C GLY A 402 -37.69 17.80 25.85
N THR A 403 -36.96 16.83 25.29
CA THR A 403 -35.49 16.84 25.29
C THR A 403 -34.90 16.70 23.89
N GLN A 404 -34.26 17.77 23.41
CA GLN A 404 -33.17 17.61 22.45
C GLN A 404 -32.07 16.76 23.10
N PRO A 405 -31.40 15.85 22.37
CA PRO A 405 -31.34 15.77 20.91
C PRO A 405 -32.32 14.76 20.26
N LEU A 406 -32.77 15.07 19.04
CA LEU A 406 -33.46 14.13 18.15
C LEU A 406 -32.58 12.89 17.95
N LYS A 407 -33.20 11.71 17.91
CA LYS A 407 -32.52 10.45 17.55
C LYS A 407 -33.29 9.76 16.44
N TRP A 408 -32.61 8.93 15.68
CA TRP A 408 -33.20 8.13 14.61
C TRP A 408 -33.03 6.66 14.94
N GLY A 409 -34.12 5.89 14.90
CA GLY A 409 -34.10 4.46 15.17
C GLY A 409 -34.47 3.64 13.94
N TRP A 410 -33.80 2.52 13.73
CA TRP A 410 -34.16 1.59 12.66
C TRP A 410 -35.37 0.74 13.07
N ASN A 411 -36.38 0.62 12.21
CA ASN A 411 -37.61 -0.16 12.50
C ASN A 411 -37.50 -1.66 12.16
N GLY A 412 -36.31 -2.13 11.81
CA GLY A 412 -36.07 -3.52 11.39
C GLY A 412 -36.38 -3.78 9.91
N LYS A 413 -36.91 -2.80 9.16
CA LYS A 413 -37.26 -2.90 7.74
C LYS A 413 -36.27 -2.14 6.86
N PHE A 414 -36.18 -2.52 5.60
CA PHE A 414 -35.31 -1.86 4.63
C PHE A 414 -36.14 -1.04 3.66
N VAL A 415 -35.63 0.13 3.26
CA VAL A 415 -36.30 1.01 2.31
C VAL A 415 -36.38 0.31 0.95
N SER A 416 -37.57 0.36 0.36
CA SER A 416 -37.83 -0.17 -0.98
C SER A 416 -37.79 0.98 -2.00
N LEU A 417 -36.97 0.81 -3.05
CA LEU A 417 -36.75 1.82 -4.08
C LEU A 417 -37.28 1.33 -5.43
N SER A 418 -37.91 2.23 -6.18
CA SER A 418 -38.34 1.97 -7.54
C SER A 418 -37.21 2.28 -8.53
N VAL A 419 -36.99 1.37 -9.49
CA VAL A 419 -35.94 1.47 -10.51
C VAL A 419 -36.57 1.74 -11.88
N THR A 420 -36.00 2.66 -12.65
CA THR A 420 -36.38 2.91 -14.05
C THR A 420 -36.05 1.67 -14.88
N LYS A 421 -37.08 0.94 -15.36
CA LYS A 421 -36.88 -0.13 -16.35
C LYS A 421 -36.26 0.48 -17.62
N LYS A 422 -35.04 0.04 -18.00
CA LYS A 422 -34.54 0.27 -19.37
C LYS A 422 -35.54 -0.35 -20.35
N LYS A 423 -36.06 0.44 -21.30
CA LYS A 423 -36.94 -0.03 -22.39
C LYS A 423 -36.27 -1.20 -23.12
N GLY A 424 -36.78 -2.41 -22.94
CA GLY A 424 -36.35 -3.59 -23.68
C GLY A 424 -36.09 -4.84 -22.84
N ALA A 425 -37.06 -5.30 -22.05
CA ALA A 425 -37.12 -6.70 -21.58
C ALA A 425 -38.55 -7.00 -21.12
N GLY A 426 -39.26 -7.82 -21.88
CA GLY A 426 -40.57 -8.35 -21.53
C GLY A 426 -40.49 -9.52 -20.55
N LYS A 427 -41.63 -9.75 -19.90
CA LYS A 427 -42.01 -10.78 -18.91
C LYS A 427 -41.72 -10.47 -17.44
N GLU A 428 -42.83 -10.30 -16.72
CA GLU A 428 -42.96 -10.22 -15.28
C GLU A 428 -42.57 -11.55 -14.62
N VAL A 429 -41.53 -11.50 -13.81
CA VAL A 429 -41.37 -12.38 -12.65
C VAL A 429 -41.06 -11.45 -11.48
N SER A 430 -42.05 -11.23 -10.62
CA SER A 430 -41.99 -10.39 -9.42
C SER A 430 -41.20 -11.08 -8.31
N HIS A 431 -39.92 -11.38 -8.54
CA HIS A 431 -39.00 -11.56 -7.42
C HIS A 431 -38.45 -10.20 -7.04
N LEU A 432 -38.65 -9.81 -5.78
CA LEU A 432 -38.06 -8.66 -5.07
C LEU A 432 -36.52 -8.76 -4.99
N LYS A 433 -35.85 -8.99 -6.12
CA LYS A 433 -34.42 -8.81 -6.28
C LYS A 433 -34.23 -7.33 -6.56
N ASN A 434 -33.52 -6.64 -5.66
CA ASN A 434 -32.79 -5.36 -5.85
C ASN A 434 -33.08 -4.31 -4.76
N LEU A 435 -32.87 -4.68 -3.49
CA LEU A 435 -32.78 -3.74 -2.34
C LEU A 435 -31.35 -3.21 -2.10
N GLN A 436 -30.45 -3.38 -3.06
CA GLN A 436 -29.03 -3.00 -2.92
C GLN A 436 -28.71 -1.84 -3.86
N PHE A 437 -28.24 -0.73 -3.30
CA PHE A 437 -27.61 0.34 -4.06
C PHE A 437 -26.09 0.20 -3.97
N ALA A 438 -25.37 0.74 -4.95
CA ALA A 438 -23.91 0.72 -4.97
C ALA A 438 -23.38 2.13 -5.20
N VAL A 439 -22.37 2.52 -4.43
CA VAL A 439 -21.71 3.83 -4.46
C VAL A 439 -20.20 3.68 -4.45
N PRO A 440 -19.46 4.61 -5.07
CA PRO A 440 -18.02 4.73 -4.82
C PRO A 440 -17.74 4.90 -3.33
N SER A 441 -16.66 4.29 -2.83
CA SER A 441 -16.23 4.40 -1.43
C SER A 441 -16.04 5.85 -0.94
N ARG A 442 -15.71 6.77 -1.84
CA ARG A 442 -15.53 8.20 -1.51
C ARG A 442 -16.83 8.90 -1.13
N LEU A 443 -17.96 8.39 -1.64
CA LEU A 443 -19.31 8.89 -1.35
C LEU A 443 -19.94 8.19 -0.15
N ILE A 444 -19.11 7.62 0.75
CA ILE A 444 -19.58 7.10 2.03
C ILE A 444 -18.89 7.78 3.21
N ASP A 445 -19.61 7.83 4.32
CA ASP A 445 -19.09 8.22 5.62
C ASP A 445 -19.46 7.12 6.63
N VAL A 446 -18.45 6.53 7.25
CA VAL A 446 -18.64 5.38 8.15
C VAL A 446 -19.28 5.87 9.45
N ILE A 447 -20.38 5.25 9.85
CA ILE A 447 -21.16 5.65 11.04
C ILE A 447 -21.28 4.53 12.07
N HIS A 448 -20.74 3.35 11.78
CA HIS A 448 -20.91 2.15 12.62
C HIS A 448 -20.49 2.35 14.07
N ASP A 449 -19.38 3.05 14.28
CA ASP A 449 -18.77 3.42 15.56
C ASP A 449 -19.53 4.52 16.31
N LYS A 450 -20.50 5.15 15.66
CA LYS A 450 -21.37 6.21 16.21
C LYS A 450 -22.81 5.74 16.43
N ALA A 451 -23.12 4.51 15.99
CA ALA A 451 -24.42 3.92 16.14
C ALA A 451 -24.51 3.16 17.47
N GLU A 452 -25.61 3.32 18.19
CA GLU A 452 -25.88 2.62 19.43
C GLU A 452 -26.79 1.42 19.13
N GLU A 453 -26.36 0.21 19.51
CA GLU A 453 -27.25 -0.96 19.49
C GLU A 453 -28.09 -0.96 20.77
N VAL A 454 -29.41 -0.86 20.63
CA VAL A 454 -30.36 -0.74 21.73
C VAL A 454 -31.45 -1.79 21.62
N LEU A 455 -32.06 -2.17 22.74
CA LEU A 455 -33.25 -3.01 22.72
C LEU A 455 -34.43 -2.19 22.19
N ALA A 456 -35.21 -2.77 21.29
CA ALA A 456 -36.37 -2.10 20.69
C ALA A 456 -37.43 -1.70 21.75
N SER A 457 -37.52 -2.48 22.84
CA SER A 457 -38.37 -2.19 23.99
C SER A 457 -38.01 -0.88 24.69
N ASP A 458 -36.72 -0.53 24.74
CA ASP A 458 -36.21 0.58 25.54
C ASP A 458 -36.49 1.94 24.89
N ILE A 459 -36.74 1.93 23.58
CA ILE A 459 -36.98 3.13 22.77
C ILE A 459 -38.42 3.21 22.22
N GLU A 460 -39.32 2.33 22.68
CA GLU A 460 -40.73 2.25 22.26
C GLU A 460 -40.94 2.25 20.74
N LEU A 461 -39.97 1.71 19.99
CA LEU A 461 -39.98 1.78 18.53
C LEU A 461 -40.69 0.53 17.97
N PRO A 462 -41.65 0.67 17.03
CA PRO A 462 -42.29 -0.46 16.38
C PRO A 462 -41.26 -1.19 15.49
N CYS A 463 -40.51 -2.11 16.10
CA CYS A 463 -39.48 -2.90 15.47
C CYS A 463 -39.86 -4.38 15.57
N GLU A 464 -39.70 -5.13 14.48
CA GLU A 464 -39.92 -6.57 14.46
C GLU A 464 -38.78 -7.35 15.15
N ARG A 465 -37.70 -6.66 15.53
CA ARG A 465 -36.48 -7.25 16.12
C ARG A 465 -36.29 -6.80 17.56
N GLU A 466 -35.73 -7.70 18.37
CA GLU A 466 -35.41 -7.44 19.78
C GLU A 466 -34.34 -6.34 19.94
N LYS A 467 -33.34 -6.32 19.06
CA LYS A 467 -32.30 -5.28 19.00
C LYS A 467 -32.40 -4.46 17.73
N THR A 468 -32.11 -3.18 17.85
CA THR A 468 -32.06 -2.25 16.73
C THR A 468 -30.92 -1.24 16.85
N TRP A 469 -30.71 -0.48 15.79
CA TRP A 469 -29.71 0.58 15.72
C TRP A 469 -30.36 1.93 15.95
N MET A 470 -29.72 2.75 16.78
CA MET A 470 -30.08 4.12 17.05
C MET A 470 -28.92 5.04 16.65
N PHE A 471 -29.26 6.18 16.06
CA PHE A 471 -28.31 7.16 15.54
C PHE A 471 -28.60 8.53 16.15
N PRO A 472 -27.62 9.17 16.81
CA PRO A 472 -27.75 10.55 17.24
C PRO A 472 -27.92 11.48 16.03
N ASP A 473 -28.85 12.44 16.10
CA ASP A 473 -29.07 13.42 15.02
C ASP A 473 -27.81 14.23 14.71
N ALA A 474 -27.03 14.59 15.73
CA ALA A 474 -25.76 15.31 15.56
C ALA A 474 -24.76 14.55 14.65
N ASP A 475 -24.71 13.23 14.75
CA ASP A 475 -23.80 12.40 13.94
C ASP A 475 -24.27 12.28 12.51
N LEU A 476 -25.57 12.05 12.29
CA LEU A 476 -26.16 12.01 10.95
C LEU A 476 -26.04 13.36 10.25
N LEU A 477 -26.27 14.46 10.96
CA LEU A 477 -26.08 15.80 10.45
C LEU A 477 -24.60 16.06 10.11
N GLY A 478 -23.68 15.60 10.95
CA GLY A 478 -22.25 15.65 10.66
C GLY A 478 -21.87 14.87 9.40
N SER A 479 -22.43 13.67 9.22
CA SER A 479 -22.25 12.85 8.01
C SER A 479 -22.80 13.55 6.77
N TRP A 480 -23.98 14.17 6.87
CA TRP A 480 -24.55 14.99 5.80
C TRP A 480 -23.59 16.08 5.34
N TYR A 481 -23.04 16.89 6.25
CA TYR A 481 -22.09 17.95 5.88
C TYR A 481 -20.82 17.41 5.24
N ARG A 482 -20.25 16.31 5.77
CA ARG A 482 -19.03 15.70 5.20
C ARG A 482 -19.28 15.22 3.77
N LEU A 483 -20.38 14.50 3.54
CA LEU A 483 -20.74 13.99 2.22
C LEU A 483 -21.07 15.14 1.24
N TRP A 484 -21.81 16.15 1.71
CA TRP A 484 -22.13 17.33 0.93
C TRP A 484 -20.87 18.08 0.49
N ASN A 485 -19.96 18.39 1.43
CA ASN A 485 -18.73 19.10 1.12
C ASN A 485 -17.82 18.31 0.16
N ARG A 486 -17.72 16.99 0.32
CA ARG A 486 -16.96 16.12 -0.62
C ARG A 486 -17.55 16.16 -2.02
N MET A 487 -18.87 16.12 -2.15
CA MET A 487 -19.55 16.22 -3.44
C MET A 487 -19.17 17.51 -4.19
N PHE A 488 -19.14 18.65 -3.49
CA PHE A 488 -18.80 19.95 -4.12
C PHE A 488 -17.31 20.14 -4.36
N ALA A 489 -16.44 19.49 -3.57
CA ALA A 489 -15.01 19.55 -3.78
C ALA A 489 -14.55 18.75 -5.01
N GLU A 490 -15.26 17.67 -5.36
CA GLU A 490 -14.90 16.75 -6.43
C GLU A 490 -15.95 16.74 -7.56
N ASN A 491 -15.68 17.48 -8.64
CA ASN A 491 -16.60 17.63 -9.77
C ASN A 491 -17.02 16.29 -10.42
N ASP A 492 -16.20 15.23 -10.33
CA ASP A 492 -16.47 13.93 -10.93
C ASP A 492 -17.44 13.04 -10.11
N LEU A 493 -17.81 13.46 -8.90
CA LEU A 493 -18.74 12.73 -8.05
C LEU A 493 -20.21 13.06 -8.33
N HIS A 494 -20.51 14.22 -8.94
CA HIS A 494 -21.88 14.66 -9.22
C HIS A 494 -22.70 13.68 -10.06
N ASP A 495 -22.07 12.96 -10.97
CA ASP A 495 -22.75 12.01 -11.85
C ASP A 495 -22.74 10.56 -11.33
N LYS A 496 -22.05 10.31 -10.21
CA LYS A 496 -21.85 8.96 -9.66
C LYS A 496 -22.88 8.57 -8.60
N PHE A 497 -23.86 9.43 -8.32
CA PHE A 497 -24.93 9.11 -7.37
C PHE A 497 -25.86 8.02 -7.89
N PRO A 498 -26.34 7.14 -7.00
CA PRO A 498 -27.48 6.29 -7.30
C PRO A 498 -28.71 7.18 -7.56
N LYS A 499 -29.33 7.00 -8.72
CA LYS A 499 -30.57 7.69 -9.13
C LYS A 499 -31.72 6.70 -9.18
N PHE A 500 -32.78 6.98 -8.43
CA PHE A 500 -33.98 6.16 -8.33
C PHE A 500 -35.22 6.97 -8.76
N THR A 501 -36.26 6.29 -9.25
CA THR A 501 -37.47 6.98 -9.72
C THR A 501 -38.36 7.46 -8.59
N GLY A 502 -38.23 6.85 -7.41
CA GLY A 502 -38.96 7.20 -6.21
C GLY A 502 -38.84 6.14 -5.13
N ILE A 503 -39.34 6.47 -3.95
CA ILE A 503 -39.37 5.60 -2.78
C ILE A 503 -40.73 4.90 -2.77
N SER A 504 -40.75 3.57 -2.81
CA SER A 504 -42.00 2.82 -2.68
C SER A 504 -42.40 2.68 -1.21
N GLU A 505 -41.44 2.41 -0.32
CA GLU A 505 -41.67 2.27 1.12
C GLU A 505 -40.43 2.73 1.91
N GLY A 506 -40.65 3.48 3.00
CA GLY A 506 -39.63 3.87 3.98
C GLY A 506 -39.31 5.38 4.03
N ILE A 507 -38.56 5.79 5.06
CA ILE A 507 -38.27 7.20 5.39
C ILE A 507 -36.74 7.42 5.49
N PHE A 508 -36.30 8.63 5.12
CA PHE A 508 -34.92 9.08 5.25
C PHE A 508 -34.78 10.21 6.29
N PRO A 509 -33.66 10.26 7.06
CA PRO A 509 -33.45 11.24 8.11
C PRO A 509 -33.38 12.69 7.64
N TYR A 510 -32.79 12.94 6.47
CA TYR A 510 -32.79 14.27 5.84
C TYR A 510 -33.13 14.16 4.37
N GLN A 511 -34.06 14.98 3.92
CA GLN A 511 -34.51 15.07 2.55
C GLN A 511 -34.49 16.53 2.12
N VAL A 512 -33.87 16.80 0.97
CA VAL A 512 -33.93 18.12 0.33
C VAL A 512 -34.77 17.97 -0.93
N PRO A 513 -36.04 18.42 -0.91
CA PRO A 513 -36.85 18.44 -2.11
C PRO A 513 -36.27 19.47 -3.07
N SER A 514 -36.15 19.08 -4.32
CA SER A 514 -35.80 19.97 -5.41
C SER A 514 -36.93 20.96 -5.66
N SER A 515 -36.69 22.25 -5.39
CA SER A 515 -37.62 23.30 -5.81
C SER A 515 -37.54 23.43 -7.34
N PRO A 516 -38.66 23.59 -8.07
CA PRO A 516 -38.63 23.82 -9.51
C PRO A 516 -37.84 25.11 -9.80
N GLY A 517 -36.62 24.96 -10.30
CA GLY A 517 -35.66 26.05 -10.55
C GLY A 517 -34.29 25.89 -9.87
N MET A 518 -34.16 24.99 -8.90
CA MET A 518 -32.88 24.70 -8.24
C MET A 518 -32.18 23.54 -8.97
N GLN A 519 -31.49 23.85 -10.08
CA GLN A 519 -30.50 22.92 -10.61
C GLN A 519 -29.39 22.78 -9.56
N ILE A 520 -28.91 21.56 -9.29
CA ILE A 520 -27.70 21.29 -8.49
C ILE A 520 -26.50 21.74 -9.33
N VAL A 521 -26.41 23.03 -9.59
CA VAL A 521 -25.35 23.70 -10.31
C VAL A 521 -25.13 24.99 -9.54
N SER A 522 -24.02 25.03 -8.79
CA SER A 522 -23.37 26.24 -8.24
C SER A 522 -23.72 26.84 -6.86
N SER A 523 -24.51 26.22 -5.97
CA SER A 523 -24.64 26.79 -4.59
C SER A 523 -23.58 26.25 -3.61
N GLU A 524 -22.53 27.02 -3.34
CA GLU A 524 -21.46 26.72 -2.35
C GLU A 524 -21.95 26.61 -0.89
N LYS A 525 -23.19 27.03 -0.58
CA LYS A 525 -23.72 27.07 0.80
C LYS A 525 -24.58 25.85 1.08
N CYS A 526 -24.14 25.00 2.01
CA CYS A 526 -24.96 23.92 2.57
C CYS A 526 -26.24 24.53 3.20
N PRO A 527 -27.45 24.01 2.94
CA PRO A 527 -28.70 24.64 3.36
C PRO A 527 -28.97 24.46 4.86
N ARG A 528 -28.22 25.17 5.72
CA ARG A 528 -28.52 25.27 7.16
C ARG A 528 -29.82 26.03 7.44
N SER A 529 -30.11 27.07 6.66
CA SER A 529 -31.19 28.03 6.95
C SER A 529 -32.59 27.50 6.62
N ASN A 530 -32.72 26.51 5.73
CA ASN A 530 -34.02 25.98 5.31
C ASN A 530 -34.42 24.67 6.03
N MET A 531 -33.48 23.92 6.62
CA MET A 531 -33.79 22.66 7.32
C MET A 531 -34.44 22.87 8.69
N LEU A 532 -34.02 23.89 9.45
CA LEU A 532 -34.60 24.18 10.77
C LEU A 532 -36.05 24.71 10.70
N GLN A 533 -36.51 25.16 9.53
CA GLN A 533 -37.88 25.68 9.34
C GLN A 533 -38.84 24.70 8.64
N ARG A 534 -38.34 23.59 8.08
CA ARG A 534 -39.15 22.63 7.34
C ARG A 534 -38.65 21.21 7.56
N THR A 535 -38.94 20.61 8.71
CA THR A 535 -39.30 19.18 8.90
C THR A 535 -39.60 18.93 10.38
N VAL A 536 -40.87 19.09 10.78
CA VAL A 536 -41.61 18.13 11.62
C VAL A 536 -43.07 18.27 11.19
N VAL A 537 -43.48 17.60 10.10
CA VAL A 537 -44.90 17.31 9.90
C VAL A 537 -45.12 15.94 10.52
N LEU A 538 -45.46 15.94 11.80
CA LEU A 538 -45.97 14.76 12.50
C LEU A 538 -47.28 14.35 11.83
N PHE A 539 -47.27 13.27 11.05
CA PHE A 539 -48.49 12.53 10.76
C PHE A 539 -48.90 11.76 12.02
N ILE A 540 -49.75 12.38 12.85
CA ILE A 540 -50.52 11.67 13.86
C ILE A 540 -51.73 11.07 13.13
N PRO A 541 -51.96 9.74 13.16
CA PRO A 541 -53.18 9.18 12.59
C PRO A 541 -54.35 9.52 13.53
N HIS A 542 -55.30 10.31 13.05
CA HIS A 542 -56.61 10.39 13.70
C HIS A 542 -57.34 9.05 13.54
N ARG A 543 -57.88 8.53 14.65
CA ARG A 543 -58.98 7.56 14.65
C ARG A 543 -60.18 8.11 13.89
#